data_AF-A0A414ENY7-F1
#
_entry.id   AF-A0A414ENY7-F1
#
_cell.length_a   1.000
_cell.length_b   1.000
_cell.length_c   1.000
_cell.angle_alpha   90.00
_cell.angle_beta   90.00
_cell.angle_gamma   90.00
#
_symmetry.space_group_name_H-M   'P 1'
#
loop_
_entity.id
_entity.type
_entity.pdbx_description
1 polymer ?
#
loop_
_entity_poly.entity_id
_entity_poly.type
_entity_poly.pdbx_seq_one_letter_code
_entity_poly.pdbx_strand_id
1 'polypeptide(L)'
;MGTCNALQTAEIYTNENFTLIQLEEERQKLKKKELLKTMLTDGEFSIKGQCVINLMMTKLEIINTFLLMKYNRNFIQMTTGRLKSYDSVCKKMQKKGLDLNFSQALEKINDLIGVRAVCSYVDDIYKVAELIEKQQDIRILKTKDYIKEPKKSGYQSLHLILEVAMPFQNESQWIKAELQLRTAAMDYWANLDHQLRYKRGQKQAAVINEELQRCASVISELDQKMLDIRKRIDKI
;
A
#
# COMPACT_ATOMS: atom_id res chain seq x y z
N MET A 1 -23.11 -55.13 34.50
CA MET A 1 -23.45 -53.70 34.30
C MET A 1 -22.21 -52.81 34.47
N GLY A 2 -21.13 -53.04 33.73
CA GLY A 2 -19.84 -52.35 33.97
C GLY A 2 -19.19 -51.67 32.77
N THR A 3 -19.72 -51.84 31.56
CA THR A 3 -19.05 -51.41 30.32
C THR A 3 -19.57 -50.09 29.75
N CYS A 4 -20.71 -49.57 30.23
CA CYS A 4 -21.31 -48.34 29.71
C CYS A 4 -20.66 -47.05 30.28
N ASN A 5 -20.25 -47.06 31.56
CA ASN A 5 -19.70 -45.88 32.23
C ASN A 5 -18.28 -45.49 31.78
N ALA A 6 -17.45 -46.45 31.35
CA ALA A 6 -16.06 -46.21 30.95
C ALA A 6 -15.95 -45.54 29.58
N LEU A 7 -16.85 -45.87 28.64
CA LEU A 7 -16.90 -45.25 27.32
C LEU A 7 -17.40 -43.80 27.40
N GLN A 8 -18.41 -43.54 28.25
CA GLN A 8 -18.97 -42.21 28.43
C GLN A 8 -18.00 -41.24 29.14
N THR A 9 -17.21 -41.74 30.09
CA THR A 9 -16.15 -40.94 30.75
C THR A 9 -14.96 -40.67 29.82
N ALA A 10 -14.55 -41.63 28.99
CA ALA A 10 -13.50 -41.42 27.99
C ALA A 10 -13.90 -40.38 26.93
N GLU A 11 -15.15 -40.43 26.44
CA GLU A 11 -15.67 -39.44 25.49
C GLU A 11 -15.70 -38.03 26.08
N ILE A 12 -16.17 -37.86 27.33
CA ILE A 12 -16.18 -36.56 28.01
C ILE A 12 -14.76 -36.01 28.19
N TYR A 13 -13.80 -36.83 28.64
CA TYR A 13 -12.40 -36.42 28.80
C TYR A 13 -11.74 -36.02 27.47
N THR A 14 -12.03 -36.74 26.38
CA THR A 14 -11.52 -36.37 25.05
C THR A 14 -12.13 -35.08 24.54
N ASN A 15 -13.41 -34.84 24.82
CA ASN A 15 -14.10 -33.62 24.39
C ASN A 15 -13.63 -32.40 25.20
N GLU A 16 -13.44 -32.54 26.51
CA GLU A 16 -12.87 -31.48 27.37
C GLU A 16 -11.43 -31.13 26.97
N ASN A 17 -10.56 -32.12 26.72
CA ASN A 17 -9.20 -31.88 26.24
C ASN A 17 -9.19 -31.21 24.86
N PHE A 18 -10.06 -31.63 23.93
CA PHE A 18 -10.20 -30.99 22.63
C PHE A 18 -10.64 -29.52 22.75
N THR A 19 -11.58 -29.25 23.66
CA THR A 19 -12.08 -27.89 23.93
C THR A 19 -11.00 -27.00 24.56
N LEU A 20 -10.20 -27.55 25.50
CA LEU A 20 -9.08 -26.84 26.12
C LEU A 20 -7.98 -26.48 25.11
N ILE A 21 -7.63 -27.41 24.21
CA ILE A 21 -6.67 -27.16 23.12
C ILE A 21 -7.18 -26.04 22.20
N GLN A 22 -8.45 -26.09 21.81
CA GLN A 22 -9.07 -25.03 20.99
C GLN A 22 -9.04 -23.66 21.70
N LEU A 23 -9.34 -23.62 23.00
CA LEU A 23 -9.30 -22.39 23.80
C LEU A 23 -7.88 -21.83 23.94
N GLU A 24 -6.87 -22.69 24.11
CA GLU A 24 -5.46 -22.27 24.12
C GLU A 24 -5.00 -21.72 22.78
N GLU A 25 -5.38 -22.36 21.68
CA GLU A 25 -5.10 -21.88 20.32
C GLU A 25 -5.74 -20.51 20.07
N GLU A 26 -7.01 -20.32 20.46
CA GLU A 26 -7.70 -19.02 20.35
C GLU A 26 -7.03 -17.95 21.19
N ARG A 27 -6.65 -18.26 22.43
CA ARG A 27 -5.95 -17.35 23.33
C ARG A 27 -4.57 -16.97 22.79
N GLN A 28 -3.86 -17.90 22.17
CA GLN A 28 -2.56 -17.64 21.54
C GLN A 28 -2.73 -16.77 20.28
N LYS A 29 -3.77 -17.00 19.47
CA LYS A 29 -4.14 -16.13 18.34
C LYS A 29 -4.47 -14.71 18.79
N LEU A 30 -5.21 -14.56 19.90
CA LEU A 30 -5.57 -13.26 20.45
C LEU A 30 -4.33 -12.48 20.93
N LYS A 31 -3.42 -13.14 21.67
CA LYS A 31 -2.14 -12.55 22.08
C LYS A 31 -1.30 -12.08 20.89
N LYS A 32 -1.20 -12.88 19.83
CA LYS A 32 -0.47 -12.50 18.60
C LYS A 32 -1.07 -11.27 17.92
N LYS A 33 -2.41 -11.19 17.83
CA LYS A 33 -3.13 -10.02 17.31
C LYS A 33 -2.85 -8.76 18.12
N GLU A 34 -2.92 -8.87 19.45
CA GLU A 34 -2.69 -7.74 20.34
C GLU A 34 -1.25 -7.26 20.29
N LEU A 35 -0.27 -8.17 20.27
CA LEU A 35 1.13 -7.84 20.05
C LEU A 35 1.36 -7.16 18.70
N LEU A 36 0.77 -7.68 17.62
CA LEU A 36 0.86 -7.06 16.29
C LEU A 36 0.28 -5.65 16.29
N LYS A 37 -0.88 -5.45 16.94
CA LYS A 37 -1.49 -4.14 17.09
C LYS A 37 -0.53 -3.20 17.80
N THR A 38 -0.06 -3.59 18.99
CA THR A 38 0.88 -2.81 19.78
C THR A 38 2.12 -2.45 18.97
N MET A 39 2.76 -3.40 18.29
CA MET A 39 3.98 -3.15 17.50
C MET A 39 3.75 -2.23 16.29
N LEU A 40 2.59 -2.31 15.63
CA LEU A 40 2.24 -1.42 14.53
C LEU A 40 1.81 -0.03 14.99
N THR A 41 1.29 0.09 16.22
CA THR A 41 0.95 1.36 16.86
C THR A 41 2.03 1.86 17.80
N ASP A 42 3.12 1.11 17.95
CA ASP A 42 4.19 1.40 18.89
C ASP A 42 4.85 2.72 18.49
N GLY A 43 5.38 3.42 19.49
CA GLY A 43 6.08 4.67 19.28
C GLY A 43 7.22 4.51 18.28
N GLU A 44 8.06 3.48 18.39
CA GLU A 44 9.25 3.37 17.58
C GLU A 44 8.94 3.14 16.09
N PHE A 45 8.09 2.16 15.75
CA PHE A 45 7.72 1.91 14.35
C PHE A 45 6.98 3.12 13.75
N SER A 46 6.04 3.69 14.49
CA SER A 46 5.25 4.83 14.01
C SER A 46 6.13 6.07 13.81
N ILE A 47 7.07 6.33 14.72
CA ILE A 47 8.05 7.43 14.60
C ILE A 47 8.94 7.20 13.38
N LYS A 48 9.56 6.03 13.24
CA LYS A 48 10.41 5.72 12.08
C LYS A 48 9.63 5.86 10.77
N GLY A 49 8.41 5.34 10.73
CA GLY A 49 7.53 5.46 9.58
C GLY A 49 7.18 6.91 9.25
N GLN A 50 6.91 7.75 10.26
CA GLN A 50 6.65 9.17 10.06
C GLN A 50 7.90 9.92 9.59
N CYS A 51 9.08 9.60 10.12
CA CYS A 51 10.34 10.15 9.63
C CYS A 51 10.58 9.82 8.14
N VAL A 52 10.35 8.57 7.74
CA VAL A 52 10.46 8.14 6.34
C VAL A 52 9.47 8.87 5.45
N ILE A 53 8.22 9.05 5.90
CA ILE A 53 7.22 9.83 5.18
C ILE A 53 7.74 11.26 4.98
N ASN A 54 8.19 11.92 6.04
CA ASN A 54 8.67 13.31 5.96
C ASN A 54 9.87 13.42 5.01
N LEU A 55 10.87 12.54 5.14
CA LEU A 55 12.03 12.51 4.23
C LEU A 55 11.60 12.36 2.77
N MET A 56 10.69 11.44 2.47
CA MET A 56 10.20 11.23 1.10
C MET A 56 9.41 12.43 0.59
N MET A 57 8.58 13.05 1.42
CA MET A 57 7.81 14.25 1.06
C MET A 57 8.76 15.41 0.73
N THR A 58 9.75 15.67 1.58
CA THR A 58 10.79 16.69 1.33
C THR A 58 11.56 16.39 0.04
N LYS A 59 11.94 15.14 -0.20
CA LYS A 59 12.65 14.74 -1.44
C LYS A 59 11.82 14.99 -2.68
N LEU A 60 10.51 14.69 -2.65
CA LEU A 60 9.60 14.95 -3.76
C LEU A 60 9.42 16.46 -4.00
N GLU A 61 9.34 17.26 -2.93
CA GLU A 61 9.29 18.72 -3.03
C GLU A 61 10.55 19.28 -3.68
N ILE A 62 11.74 18.86 -3.22
CA ILE A 62 13.03 19.24 -3.82
C ILE A 62 13.09 18.87 -5.31
N ILE A 63 12.68 17.64 -5.67
CA ILE A 63 12.59 17.22 -7.07
C ILE A 63 11.67 18.15 -7.86
N ASN A 64 10.49 18.46 -7.33
CA ASN A 64 9.54 19.34 -7.99
C ASN A 64 10.11 20.76 -8.18
N THR A 65 10.82 21.31 -7.19
CA THR A 65 11.50 22.61 -7.30
C THR A 65 12.57 22.61 -8.39
N PHE A 66 13.41 21.57 -8.47
CA PHE A 66 14.43 21.47 -9.52
C PHE A 66 13.81 21.33 -10.91
N LEU A 67 12.73 20.56 -11.03
CA LEU A 67 12.00 20.43 -12.28
C LEU A 67 11.30 21.74 -12.67
N LEU A 68 10.70 22.45 -11.72
CA LEU A 68 10.11 23.77 -11.92
C LEU A 68 11.14 24.76 -12.43
N MET A 69 12.33 24.82 -11.81
CA MET A 69 13.42 25.69 -12.25
C MET A 69 13.88 25.35 -13.69
N LYS A 70 13.96 24.07 -14.03
CA LYS A 70 14.47 23.61 -15.34
C LYS A 70 13.45 23.76 -16.48
N TYR A 71 12.17 23.53 -16.21
CA TYR A 71 11.12 23.43 -17.24
C TYR A 71 10.05 24.52 -17.12
N ASN A 72 10.17 25.42 -16.14
CA ASN A 72 9.22 26.50 -15.84
C ASN A 72 7.76 26.03 -15.66
N ARG A 73 7.57 24.80 -15.14
CA ARG A 73 6.25 24.24 -14.79
C ARG A 73 6.32 23.23 -13.66
N ASN A 74 5.21 23.03 -12.95
CA ASN A 74 5.11 22.04 -11.89
C ASN A 74 4.91 20.62 -12.44
N PHE A 75 5.68 19.67 -11.90
CA PHE A 75 5.58 18.24 -12.23
C PHE A 75 4.74 17.49 -11.21
N ILE A 76 4.78 17.90 -9.94
CA ILE A 76 4.01 17.32 -8.83
C ILE A 76 3.01 18.37 -8.35
N GLN A 77 1.73 18.00 -8.30
CA GLN A 77 0.63 18.86 -7.86
C GLN A 77 0.33 18.68 -6.37
N MET A 78 0.44 17.44 -5.89
CA MET A 78 0.13 17.09 -4.51
C MET A 78 0.92 15.87 -4.07
N THR A 79 1.39 15.91 -2.83
CA THR A 79 2.03 14.78 -2.16
C THR A 79 1.27 14.44 -0.89
N THR A 80 1.13 13.15 -0.57
CA THR A 80 0.51 12.69 0.69
C THR A 80 1.29 11.49 1.23
N GLY A 81 1.35 11.37 2.55
CA GLY A 81 1.95 10.23 3.23
C GLY A 81 1.02 9.65 4.27
N ARG A 82 1.10 8.34 4.51
CA ARG A 82 0.33 7.67 5.57
C ARG A 82 1.02 6.42 6.08
N LEU A 83 0.74 6.10 7.33
CA LEU A 83 0.93 4.77 7.90
C LEU A 83 -0.32 3.93 7.69
N LYS A 84 -0.13 2.64 7.36
CA LYS A 84 -1.23 1.71 7.17
C LYS A 84 -1.85 1.35 8.52
N SER A 85 -3.18 1.46 8.64
CA SER A 85 -3.87 1.08 9.86
C SER A 85 -3.75 -0.42 10.15
N TYR A 86 -3.72 -0.78 11.43
CA TYR A 86 -3.69 -2.18 11.91
C TYR A 86 -4.73 -3.06 11.19
N ASP A 87 -5.99 -2.62 11.11
CA ASP A 87 -7.05 -3.40 10.46
C ASP A 87 -6.77 -3.65 8.98
N SER A 88 -6.19 -2.67 8.30
CA SER A 88 -5.80 -2.79 6.90
C SER A 88 -4.61 -3.72 6.71
N VAL A 89 -3.68 -3.77 7.69
CA VAL A 89 -2.56 -4.72 7.71
C VAL A 89 -3.11 -6.13 7.88
N CYS A 90 -3.93 -6.38 8.91
CA CYS A 90 -4.54 -7.67 9.18
C CYS A 90 -5.31 -8.22 7.97
N LYS A 91 -6.18 -7.40 7.35
CA LYS A 91 -6.91 -7.79 6.13
C LYS A 91 -5.96 -8.18 4.99
N LYS A 92 -4.84 -7.47 4.83
CA LYS A 92 -3.87 -7.73 3.77
C LYS A 92 -3.03 -8.98 4.04
N MET A 93 -2.69 -9.24 5.30
CA MET A 93 -2.00 -10.46 5.73
C MET A 93 -2.88 -11.68 5.53
N GLN A 94 -4.14 -11.64 5.97
CA GLN A 94 -5.11 -12.71 5.77
C GLN A 94 -5.34 -13.02 4.29
N LYS A 95 -5.49 -11.98 3.45
CA LYS A 95 -5.62 -12.17 1.99
C LYS A 95 -4.41 -12.85 1.36
N LYS A 96 -3.23 -12.72 1.97
CA LYS A 96 -2.00 -13.37 1.54
C LYS A 96 -1.75 -14.72 2.23
N GLY A 97 -2.64 -15.18 3.11
CA GLY A 97 -2.44 -16.39 3.91
C GLY A 97 -1.27 -16.29 4.90
N LEU A 98 -0.97 -15.09 5.39
CA LEU A 98 0.13 -14.85 6.33
C LEU A 98 -0.36 -14.92 7.78
N ASP A 99 0.53 -15.36 8.66
CA ASP A 99 0.29 -15.33 10.10
C ASP A 99 0.31 -13.90 10.62
N LEU A 100 -0.58 -13.59 11.55
CA LEU A 100 -0.68 -12.26 12.17
C LEU A 100 0.47 -12.04 13.16
N ASN A 101 1.67 -11.78 12.64
CA ASN A 101 2.84 -11.40 13.42
C ASN A 101 3.61 -10.23 12.77
N PHE A 102 4.31 -9.47 13.59
CA PHE A 102 4.92 -8.21 13.17
C PHE A 102 6.08 -8.40 12.18
N SER A 103 6.91 -9.43 12.38
CA SER A 103 8.03 -9.73 11.48
C SER A 103 7.55 -10.02 10.05
N GLN A 104 6.54 -10.89 9.88
CA GLN A 104 5.94 -11.15 8.58
C GLN A 104 5.27 -9.90 7.99
N ALA A 105 4.68 -9.04 8.82
CA ALA A 105 4.11 -7.78 8.35
C ALA A 105 5.21 -6.90 7.73
N LEU A 106 6.31 -6.64 8.46
CA LEU A 106 7.46 -5.85 7.98
C LEU A 106 8.09 -6.43 6.71
N GLU A 107 8.19 -7.76 6.63
CA GLU A 107 8.84 -8.41 5.51
C GLU A 107 7.95 -8.41 4.26
N LYS A 108 6.68 -8.83 4.40
CA LYS A 108 5.80 -9.17 3.27
C LYS A 108 4.78 -8.09 2.91
N ILE A 109 4.55 -7.09 3.77
CA ILE A 109 3.63 -5.98 3.52
C ILE A 109 4.42 -4.74 3.13
N ASN A 110 4.50 -4.50 1.81
CA ASN A 110 5.37 -3.44 1.29
C ASN A 110 4.83 -2.01 1.52
N ASP A 111 3.53 -1.86 1.78
CA ASP A 111 2.83 -0.57 1.91
C ASP A 111 2.42 -0.25 3.35
N LEU A 112 3.23 -0.71 4.32
CA LEU A 112 3.05 -0.28 5.73
C LEU A 112 3.28 1.22 5.87
N ILE A 113 4.30 1.74 5.20
CA ILE A 113 4.58 3.16 5.02
C ILE A 113 4.30 3.49 3.56
N GLY A 114 3.33 4.37 3.31
CA GLY A 114 2.89 4.71 1.97
C GLY A 114 3.04 6.21 1.69
N VAL A 115 3.71 6.54 0.59
CA VAL A 115 3.82 7.90 0.06
C VAL A 115 3.16 7.93 -1.32
N ARG A 116 2.50 9.04 -1.64
CA ARG A 116 1.87 9.24 -2.93
C ARG A 116 2.23 10.61 -3.47
N ALA A 117 2.56 10.67 -4.76
CA ALA A 117 2.69 11.91 -5.51
C ALA A 117 1.74 11.88 -6.71
N VAL A 118 0.94 12.94 -6.82
CA VAL A 118 0.06 13.21 -7.96
C VAL A 118 0.80 14.17 -8.89
N CYS A 119 1.17 13.67 -10.06
CA CYS A 119 1.90 14.38 -11.09
C CYS A 119 0.93 15.02 -12.10
N SER A 120 1.41 16.05 -12.79
CA SER A 120 0.61 16.77 -13.78
C SER A 120 0.31 15.93 -15.03
N TYR A 121 1.28 15.15 -15.50
CA TYR A 121 1.13 14.33 -16.70
C TYR A 121 1.76 12.94 -16.52
N VAL A 122 1.41 12.03 -17.45
CA VAL A 122 1.90 10.65 -17.44
C VAL A 122 3.42 10.56 -17.58
N ASP A 123 4.05 11.41 -18.41
CA ASP A 123 5.51 11.40 -18.54
C ASP A 123 6.25 12.05 -17.36
N ASP A 124 5.60 12.98 -16.65
CA ASP A 124 6.12 13.55 -15.41
C ASP A 124 6.28 12.49 -14.32
N ILE A 125 5.37 11.49 -14.26
CA ILE A 125 5.48 10.35 -13.35
C ILE A 125 6.82 9.64 -13.53
N TYR A 126 7.18 9.32 -14.77
CA TYR A 126 8.43 8.64 -15.07
C TYR A 126 9.64 9.54 -14.80
N LYS A 127 9.51 10.85 -15.04
CA LYS A 127 10.59 11.79 -14.74
C LYS A 127 10.88 11.90 -13.24
N VAL A 128 9.83 11.94 -12.43
CA VAL A 128 9.96 11.94 -10.96
C VAL A 128 10.53 10.60 -10.48
N ALA A 129 10.07 9.47 -11.01
CA ALA A 129 10.60 8.15 -10.68
C ALA A 129 12.11 8.03 -10.98
N GLU A 130 12.55 8.51 -12.14
CA GLU A 130 13.96 8.53 -12.55
C GLU A 130 14.83 9.33 -11.56
N LEU A 131 14.34 10.47 -11.09
CA LEU A 131 15.07 11.31 -10.15
C LEU A 131 15.10 10.72 -8.73
N ILE A 132 14.06 9.99 -8.33
CA ILE A 132 14.04 9.23 -7.07
C ILE A 132 15.06 8.08 -7.10
N GLU A 133 15.11 7.33 -8.20
CA GLU A 133 16.02 6.18 -8.37
C GLU A 133 17.50 6.58 -8.34
N LYS A 134 17.83 7.82 -8.70
CA LYS A 134 19.20 8.35 -8.69
C LYS A 134 19.72 8.76 -7.31
N GLN A 135 18.89 8.75 -6.27
CA GLN A 135 19.30 9.20 -4.93
C GLN A 135 20.05 8.08 -4.18
N GLN A 136 21.19 8.41 -3.59
CA GLN A 136 22.07 7.44 -2.91
C GLN A 136 21.44 6.84 -1.64
N ASP A 137 20.53 7.56 -1.01
CA ASP A 137 19.80 7.16 0.20
C ASP A 137 18.44 6.50 -0.10
N ILE A 138 18.22 6.09 -1.36
CA ILE A 138 17.07 5.32 -1.80
C ILE A 138 17.53 4.04 -2.50
N ARG A 139 16.91 2.90 -2.17
CA ARG A 139 17.10 1.63 -2.88
C ARG A 139 15.77 1.17 -3.46
N ILE A 140 15.67 1.04 -4.78
CA ILE A 140 14.48 0.47 -5.42
C ILE A 140 14.54 -1.05 -5.29
N LEU A 141 13.61 -1.63 -4.53
CA LEU A 141 13.47 -3.07 -4.37
C LEU A 141 12.64 -3.70 -5.49
N LYS A 142 11.58 -3.00 -5.92
CA LYS A 142 10.67 -3.49 -6.97
C LYS A 142 9.85 -2.37 -7.58
N THR A 143 9.78 -2.36 -8.90
CA THR A 143 8.87 -1.50 -9.67
C THR A 143 7.65 -2.30 -10.14
N LYS A 144 6.45 -1.73 -10.00
CA LYS A 144 5.21 -2.27 -10.58
C LYS A 144 4.55 -1.18 -11.40
N ASP A 145 4.62 -1.31 -12.71
CA ASP A 145 4.14 -0.32 -13.66
C ASP A 145 2.72 -0.67 -14.13
N TYR A 146 1.71 -0.25 -13.35
CA TYR A 146 0.31 -0.43 -13.75
C TYR A 146 -0.17 0.65 -14.72
N ILE A 147 0.70 1.57 -15.15
CA ILE A 147 0.36 2.51 -16.22
C ILE A 147 0.53 1.78 -17.55
N LYS A 148 1.66 1.07 -17.74
CA LYS A 148 1.90 0.21 -18.92
C LYS A 148 1.04 -1.04 -18.91
N GLU A 149 0.90 -1.69 -17.76
CA GLU A 149 0.12 -2.91 -17.60
C GLU A 149 -0.98 -2.72 -16.54
N PRO A 150 -2.09 -2.04 -16.89
CA PRO A 150 -3.21 -1.83 -15.96
C PRO A 150 -3.75 -3.14 -15.40
N LYS A 151 -4.23 -3.12 -14.15
CA LYS A 151 -4.92 -4.30 -13.61
C LYS A 151 -6.21 -4.54 -14.38
N LYS A 152 -6.72 -5.78 -14.32
CA LYS A 152 -8.05 -6.14 -14.86
C LYS A 152 -9.19 -5.21 -14.44
N SER A 153 -9.07 -4.55 -13.29
CA SER A 153 -10.07 -3.58 -12.83
C SER A 153 -9.99 -2.21 -13.51
N GLY A 154 -8.99 -1.94 -14.34
CA GLY A 154 -8.69 -0.59 -14.87
C GLY A 154 -7.76 0.23 -13.97
N TYR A 155 -7.25 -0.33 -12.87
CA TYR A 155 -6.38 0.42 -11.95
C TYR A 155 -5.03 0.74 -12.58
N GLN A 156 -4.64 2.02 -12.52
CA GLN A 156 -3.37 2.54 -13.02
C GLN A 156 -2.62 3.36 -11.96
N SER A 157 -1.31 3.16 -11.89
CA SER A 157 -0.34 3.88 -11.05
C SER A 157 1.04 3.26 -11.25
N LEU A 158 2.11 4.03 -11.10
CA LEU A 158 3.46 3.48 -10.97
C LEU A 158 3.78 3.28 -9.48
N HIS A 159 4.08 2.05 -9.06
CA HIS A 159 4.46 1.75 -7.68
C HIS A 159 5.94 1.43 -7.59
N LEU A 160 6.66 2.19 -6.78
CA LEU A 160 8.04 1.91 -6.41
C LEU A 160 8.04 1.37 -4.97
N ILE A 161 8.41 0.10 -4.82
CA ILE A 161 8.75 -0.47 -3.52
C ILE A 161 10.22 -0.16 -3.29
N LEU A 162 10.51 0.56 -2.22
CA LEU A 162 11.84 1.09 -1.97
C LEU A 162 12.23 1.02 -0.50
N GLU A 163 13.51 1.18 -0.22
CA GLU A 163 14.01 1.45 1.13
C GLU A 163 14.61 2.85 1.16
N VAL A 164 14.32 3.57 2.24
CA VAL A 164 14.85 4.91 2.51
C VAL A 164 15.83 4.81 3.67
N ALA A 165 17.06 5.28 3.47
CA ALA A 165 18.00 5.41 4.56
C ALA A 165 17.60 6.58 5.45
N MET A 166 17.51 6.35 6.75
CA MET A 166 17.32 7.40 7.73
C MET A 166 18.36 7.30 8.84
N PRO A 167 18.89 8.42 9.34
CA PRO A 167 19.63 8.41 10.58
C PRO A 167 18.68 8.03 11.71
N PHE A 168 19.04 7.02 12.49
CA PHE A 168 18.33 6.65 13.70
C PHE A 168 19.35 6.31 14.78
N GLN A 169 19.37 7.13 15.83
CA GLN A 169 20.42 7.09 16.86
C GLN A 169 21.81 7.27 16.22
N ASN A 170 22.74 6.33 16.43
CA ASN A 170 24.12 6.40 15.94
C ASN A 170 24.34 5.63 14.62
N GLU A 171 23.27 5.16 13.99
CA GLU A 171 23.35 4.30 12.80
C GLU A 171 22.39 4.78 11.69
N SER A 172 22.67 4.33 10.45
CA SER A 172 21.75 4.50 9.33
C SER A 172 20.87 3.26 9.20
N GLN A 173 19.56 3.43 9.30
CA GLN A 173 18.59 2.35 9.12
C GLN A 173 17.87 2.48 7.78
N TRP A 174 17.73 1.36 7.08
CA TRP A 174 17.00 1.26 5.83
C TRP A 174 15.56 0.82 6.12
N ILE A 175 14.61 1.69 5.83
CA ILE A 175 13.19 1.43 6.14
C ILE A 175 12.40 1.31 4.84
N LYS A 176 11.66 0.22 4.72
CA LYS A 176 10.84 -0.09 3.54
C LYS A 176 9.61 0.82 3.45
N ALA A 177 9.36 1.37 2.28
CA ALA A 177 8.17 2.15 1.95
C ALA A 177 7.68 1.86 0.52
N GLU A 178 6.45 2.26 0.24
CA GLU A 178 5.87 2.24 -1.10
C GLU A 178 5.58 3.68 -1.56
N LEU A 179 6.19 4.10 -2.66
CA LEU A 179 5.87 5.33 -3.37
C LEU A 179 4.93 5.03 -4.53
N GLN A 180 3.75 5.67 -4.53
CA GLN A 180 2.77 5.60 -5.60
C GLN A 180 2.77 6.90 -6.40
N LEU A 181 3.06 6.82 -7.70
CA LEU A 181 3.02 7.94 -8.64
C LEU A 181 1.80 7.79 -9.55
N ARG A 182 1.06 8.89 -9.75
CA ARG A 182 -0.23 8.92 -10.48
C ARG A 182 -0.45 10.28 -11.14
N THR A 183 -1.33 10.35 -12.11
CA THR A 183 -1.95 11.61 -12.53
C THR A 183 -3.15 11.95 -11.62
N ALA A 184 -3.68 13.18 -11.74
CA ALA A 184 -4.90 13.57 -11.03
C ALA A 184 -6.09 12.65 -11.38
N ALA A 185 -6.23 12.28 -12.66
CA ALA A 185 -7.31 11.43 -13.11
C ALA A 185 -7.18 9.98 -12.58
N MET A 186 -5.96 9.42 -12.60
CA MET A 186 -5.68 8.12 -11.97
C MET A 186 -5.97 8.12 -10.47
N ASP A 187 -5.61 9.19 -9.76
CA ASP A 187 -5.87 9.27 -8.31
C ASP A 187 -7.37 9.37 -8.00
N TYR A 188 -8.10 10.19 -8.75
CA TYR A 188 -9.55 10.30 -8.64
C TYR A 188 -10.24 8.95 -8.85
N TRP A 189 -9.92 8.26 -9.95
CA TRP A 189 -10.47 6.94 -10.25
C TRP A 189 -10.20 5.92 -9.15
N ALA A 190 -8.94 5.86 -8.68
CA ALA A 190 -8.54 4.90 -7.67
C ALA A 190 -9.20 5.15 -6.30
N ASN A 191 -9.42 6.41 -5.93
CA ASN A 191 -10.14 6.76 -4.72
C ASN A 191 -11.63 6.37 -4.83
N LEU A 192 -12.25 6.60 -6.00
CA LEU A 192 -13.63 6.20 -6.27
C LEU A 192 -13.80 4.67 -6.25
N ASP A 193 -12.94 3.93 -6.94
CA ASP A 193 -12.93 2.45 -6.95
C ASP A 193 -12.81 1.90 -5.52
N HIS A 194 -11.91 2.47 -4.70
CA HIS A 194 -11.75 2.06 -3.31
C HIS A 194 -13.00 2.31 -2.46
N GLN A 195 -13.61 3.50 -2.55
CA GLN A 195 -14.83 3.84 -1.81
C GLN A 195 -16.01 2.95 -2.22
N LEU A 196 -16.17 2.70 -3.52
CA LEU A 196 -17.26 1.88 -4.04
C LEU A 196 -17.10 0.41 -3.67
N ARG A 197 -15.89 -0.14 -3.67
CA ARG A 197 -15.64 -1.52 -3.21
C ARG A 197 -16.04 -1.74 -1.76
N TYR A 198 -15.90 -0.73 -0.91
CA TYR A 198 -16.24 -0.82 0.51
C TYR A 198 -17.76 -0.96 0.75
N LYS A 199 -18.61 -0.40 -0.12
CA LYS A 199 -20.07 -0.35 0.05
C LYS A 199 -20.84 -1.51 -0.61
N ARG A 200 -20.18 -2.51 -1.21
CA ARG A 200 -20.83 -3.49 -2.11
C ARG A 200 -21.37 -4.74 -1.42
N GLY A 201 -22.60 -5.11 -1.78
CA GLY A 201 -23.11 -6.49 -1.76
C GLY A 201 -22.81 -7.25 -3.08
N GLN A 202 -22.93 -8.58 -3.07
CA GLN A 202 -22.39 -9.46 -4.13
C GLN A 202 -23.01 -9.29 -5.53
N LYS A 203 -24.31 -8.96 -5.67
CA LYS A 203 -25.01 -8.96 -6.98
C LYS A 203 -24.78 -7.72 -7.85
N GLN A 204 -24.59 -6.53 -7.26
CA GLN A 204 -24.35 -5.28 -8.03
C GLN A 204 -22.88 -5.06 -8.40
N ALA A 205 -21.98 -5.91 -7.91
CA ALA A 205 -20.55 -5.71 -8.07
C ALA A 205 -20.05 -5.87 -9.52
N ALA A 206 -20.68 -6.72 -10.32
CA ALA A 206 -20.24 -7.02 -11.69
C ALA A 206 -20.49 -5.84 -12.65
N VAL A 207 -21.72 -5.32 -12.70
CA VAL A 207 -22.09 -4.18 -13.57
C VAL A 207 -21.26 -2.95 -13.23
N ILE A 208 -21.13 -2.63 -11.94
CA ILE A 208 -20.34 -1.46 -11.52
C ILE A 208 -18.84 -1.66 -11.81
N ASN A 209 -18.32 -2.90 -11.77
CA ASN A 209 -16.93 -3.15 -12.16
C ASN A 209 -16.70 -2.87 -13.64
N GLU A 210 -17.63 -3.26 -14.51
CA GLU A 210 -17.53 -3.00 -15.95
C GLU A 210 -17.59 -1.49 -16.23
N GLU A 211 -18.50 -0.76 -15.60
CA GLU A 211 -18.57 0.70 -15.72
C GLU A 211 -17.30 1.39 -15.21
N LEU A 212 -16.78 0.98 -14.05
CA LEU A 212 -15.51 1.51 -13.55
C LEU A 212 -14.35 1.22 -14.49
N GLN A 213 -14.32 0.05 -15.12
CA GLN A 213 -13.30 -0.30 -16.11
C GLN A 213 -13.41 0.59 -17.35
N ARG A 214 -14.63 0.87 -17.84
CA ARG A 214 -14.85 1.83 -18.93
C ARG A 214 -14.36 3.23 -18.56
N CYS A 215 -14.69 3.70 -17.35
CA CYS A 215 -14.20 4.99 -16.85
C CYS A 215 -12.68 5.05 -16.80
N ALA A 216 -11.99 3.96 -16.44
CA ALA A 216 -10.53 3.91 -16.44
C ALA A 216 -9.95 4.10 -17.86
N SER A 217 -10.56 3.48 -18.87
CA SER A 217 -10.17 3.66 -20.27
C SER A 217 -10.34 5.11 -20.73
N VAL A 218 -11.49 5.73 -20.41
CA VAL A 218 -11.74 7.15 -20.74
C VAL A 218 -10.72 8.07 -20.07
N ILE A 219 -10.37 7.79 -18.81
CA ILE A 219 -9.33 8.53 -18.08
C ILE A 219 -7.96 8.39 -18.73
N SER A 220 -7.60 7.18 -19.18
CA SER A 220 -6.35 6.94 -19.89
C SER A 220 -6.26 7.75 -21.18
N GLU A 221 -7.35 7.77 -21.96
CA GLU A 221 -7.43 8.55 -23.19
C GLU A 221 -7.35 10.06 -22.92
N LEU A 222 -8.00 10.53 -21.86
CA LEU A 222 -7.95 11.93 -21.46
C LEU A 222 -6.53 12.35 -21.06
N ASP A 223 -5.87 11.56 -20.21
CA ASP A 223 -4.49 11.81 -19.79
C ASP A 223 -3.54 11.86 -21.00
N GLN A 224 -3.71 10.95 -21.97
CA GLN A 224 -2.90 10.94 -23.18
C GLN A 224 -3.16 12.16 -24.07
N LYS A 225 -4.43 12.53 -24.30
CA LYS A 225 -4.79 13.71 -25.08
C LYS A 225 -4.22 14.99 -24.45
N MET A 226 -4.34 15.14 -23.13
CA MET A 226 -3.78 16.29 -22.41
C MET A 226 -2.26 16.35 -22.52
N LEU A 227 -1.59 15.20 -22.43
CA LEU A 227 -0.14 15.12 -22.65
C LEU A 227 0.26 15.53 -24.07
N ASP A 228 -0.48 15.07 -25.09
CA ASP A 228 -0.20 15.40 -26.48
C ASP A 228 -0.40 16.88 -26.77
N ILE A 229 -1.44 17.50 -26.19
CA ILE A 229 -1.66 18.96 -26.27
C ILE A 229 -0.48 19.71 -25.66
N ARG A 230 -0.05 19.32 -24.45
CA ARG A 230 1.12 19.95 -23.80
C ARG A 230 2.37 19.85 -24.67
N LYS A 231 2.67 18.66 -25.20
CA LYS A 231 3.82 18.44 -26.09
C LYS A 231 3.75 19.24 -27.38
N ARG A 232 2.56 19.61 -27.86
CA ARG A 232 2.41 20.52 -29.01
C ARG A 232 2.72 21.96 -28.61
N ILE A 233 2.24 22.40 -27.45
CA ILE A 233 2.53 23.74 -26.91
C ILE A 233 4.03 23.91 -26.65
N ASP A 234 4.69 22.91 -26.06
CA ASP A 234 6.13 22.92 -25.76
C ASP A 234 7.04 23.04 -27.02
N LYS A 235 6.48 22.86 -28.22
CA LYS A 235 7.20 22.95 -29.51
C LYS A 235 7.00 24.30 -30.23
N ILE A 236 6.13 25.16 -29.71
CA ILE A 236 5.88 26.51 -30.22
C ILE A 236 6.87 27.45 -29.55
#